data_AF-A0A969TBB1-F1
#
_entry.id   AF-A0A969TBB1-F1
#
_cell.length_a   1.000
_cell.length_b   1.000
_cell.length_c   1.000
_cell.angle_alpha   90.00
_cell.angle_beta   90.00
_cell.angle_gamma   90.00
#
_symmetry.space_group_name_H-M   'P 1'
#
loop_
_entity.id
_entity.type
_entity.pdbx_description
1 polymer ?
#
loop_
_entity_poly.entity_id
_entity_poly.type
_entity_poly.pdbx_seq_one_letter_code
_entity_poly.pdbx_strand_id
1 'polypeptide(L)'
;MATTSAECTPAFQLECIQAGSAAMFKDCQTGGYNLEGSKASIERLTRLVLLIALAYTSSTLKGLVIKSKGQRKSIGRERKIQQSLTRNSNFWLGLYGDVWIIAREFVERWVEELMRVNPNKRLFYLKGLRAMTITQQAF
;
A
#
# COMPACT_ATOMS: atom_id res chain seq x y z
N MET A 1 34.08 3.19 -13.01
CA MET A 1 33.30 3.71 -11.86
C MET A 1 31.91 3.11 -11.96
N ALA A 2 31.70 1.96 -11.32
CA ALA A 2 30.51 1.14 -11.50
C ALA A 2 29.37 1.62 -10.59
N THR A 3 28.26 2.02 -11.20
CA THR A 3 26.97 2.22 -10.53
C THR A 3 26.45 0.87 -10.05
N THR A 4 26.52 0.61 -8.75
CA THR A 4 25.83 -0.53 -8.14
C THR A 4 24.34 -0.21 -8.12
N SER A 5 23.60 -0.79 -9.09
CA SER A 5 22.17 -1.01 -8.93
C SER A 5 21.97 -1.78 -7.63
N ALA A 6 21.18 -1.24 -6.70
CA ALA A 6 20.80 -1.96 -5.50
C ALA A 6 19.98 -3.20 -5.91
N GLU A 7 20.67 -4.31 -6.11
CA GLU A 7 20.07 -5.62 -6.25
C GLU A 7 19.25 -5.90 -4.99
N CYS A 8 18.07 -6.48 -5.19
CA CYS A 8 17.13 -6.76 -4.11
C CYS A 8 17.65 -7.96 -3.28
N THR A 9 18.67 -7.74 -2.45
CA THR A 9 19.24 -8.76 -1.57
C THR A 9 18.26 -9.13 -0.45
N PRO A 10 18.34 -10.36 0.10
CA PRO A 10 17.49 -10.81 1.20
C PRO A 10 17.59 -9.90 2.44
N ALA A 11 18.78 -9.37 2.72
CA ALA A 11 19.04 -8.44 3.82
C ALA A 11 18.22 -7.15 3.69
N PHE A 12 18.15 -6.58 2.49
CA PHE A 12 17.35 -5.37 2.22
C PHE A 12 15.83 -5.62 2.34
N GLN A 13 15.37 -6.84 2.02
CA GLN A 13 13.97 -7.21 2.23
C GLN A 13 13.62 -7.33 3.71
N LEU A 14 14.51 -7.90 4.52
CA LEU A 14 14.32 -8.07 5.96
C LEU A 14 14.23 -6.70 6.68
N GLU A 15 15.09 -5.76 6.30
CA GLU A 15 15.09 -4.39 6.83
C GLU A 15 13.78 -3.65 6.53
N CYS A 16 13.23 -3.81 5.32
CA CYS A 16 11.94 -3.22 4.94
C CYS A 16 10.76 -3.81 5.73
N ILE A 17 10.80 -5.12 6.04
CA ILE A 17 9.77 -5.80 6.84
C ILE A 17 9.80 -5.26 8.28
N GLN A 18 10.99 -5.15 8.85
CA GLN A 18 11.19 -4.61 10.20
C GLN A 18 10.70 -3.16 10.29
N ALA A 19 11.06 -2.30 9.34
CA ALA A 19 10.60 -0.92 9.29
C ALA A 19 9.06 -0.79 9.18
N GLY A 20 8.41 -1.66 8.40
CA GLY A 20 6.94 -1.69 8.29
C GLY A 20 6.25 -2.07 9.60
N SER A 21 6.76 -3.10 10.29
CA SER A 21 6.25 -3.52 11.61
C SER A 21 6.45 -2.45 12.69
N ALA A 22 7.60 -1.76 12.66
CA ALA A 22 7.92 -0.68 13.60
C ALA A 22 7.00 0.54 13.41
N ALA A 23 6.64 0.88 12.17
CA ALA A 23 5.68 1.94 11.88
C ALA A 23 4.29 1.62 12.45
N MET A 24 3.80 0.39 12.27
CA MET A 24 2.53 -0.05 12.85
C MET A 24 2.54 0.02 14.38
N PHE A 25 3.63 -0.44 15.01
CA PHE A 25 3.77 -0.41 16.47
C PHE A 25 3.76 1.03 17.01
N LYS A 26 4.46 1.94 16.31
CA LYS A 26 4.48 3.37 16.62
C LYS A 26 3.08 3.99 16.53
N ASP A 27 2.31 3.67 15.49
CA ASP A 27 0.94 4.17 15.34
C ASP A 27 -0.02 3.65 16.42
N CYS A 28 0.22 2.43 16.91
CA CYS A 28 -0.59 1.81 17.96
C CYS A 28 -0.26 2.35 19.37
N GLN A 29 1.00 2.62 19.71
CA GLN A 29 1.37 3.07 21.06
C GLN A 29 0.96 4.52 21.33
N THR A 30 1.71 5.46 20.76
CA THR A 30 1.60 6.91 20.99
C THR A 30 1.38 7.70 19.69
N GLY A 31 1.42 7.03 18.55
CA GLY A 31 1.15 7.61 17.23
C GLY A 31 -0.34 7.74 16.95
N GLY A 32 -0.74 7.51 15.68
CA GLY A 32 -2.07 7.90 15.18
C GLY A 32 -3.28 7.36 15.95
N TYR A 33 -3.18 6.21 16.62
CA TYR A 33 -4.29 5.58 17.35
C TYR A 33 -4.19 5.73 18.88
N ASN A 34 -3.04 6.16 19.42
CA ASN A 34 -2.75 6.37 20.85
C ASN A 34 -3.44 5.35 21.79
N LEU A 35 -3.23 4.05 21.54
CA LEU A 35 -3.93 2.99 22.28
C LEU A 35 -3.49 2.95 23.75
N GLU A 36 -2.26 3.39 24.06
CA GLU A 36 -1.75 3.50 25.44
C GLU A 36 -2.47 4.57 26.25
N GLY A 37 -2.89 5.67 25.60
CA GLY A 37 -3.73 6.70 26.22
C GLY A 37 -5.22 6.35 26.24
N SER A 38 -5.64 5.25 25.61
CA SER A 38 -7.05 4.86 25.55
C SER A 38 -7.53 4.32 26.90
N LYS A 39 -8.69 4.78 27.37
CA LYS A 39 -9.34 4.23 28.57
C LYS A 39 -10.13 2.93 28.27
N ALA A 40 -9.72 2.19 27.24
CA ALA A 40 -10.38 0.95 26.86
C ALA A 40 -10.12 -0.14 27.91
N SER A 41 -11.11 -1.00 28.18
CA SER A 41 -10.88 -2.18 29.01
C SER A 41 -9.86 -3.12 28.33
N ILE A 42 -9.14 -3.91 29.12
CA ILE A 42 -8.15 -4.89 28.62
C ILE A 42 -8.77 -5.80 27.56
N GLU A 43 -10.02 -6.22 27.76
CA GLU A 43 -10.75 -7.05 26.80
C GLU A 43 -10.99 -6.32 25.46
N ARG A 44 -11.44 -5.06 25.51
CA ARG A 44 -11.66 -4.25 24.29
C ARG A 44 -10.34 -3.96 23.58
N LEU A 45 -9.29 -3.62 24.34
CA LEU A 45 -7.97 -3.36 23.79
C LEU A 45 -7.41 -4.60 23.10
N THR A 46 -7.50 -5.76 23.73
CA THR A 46 -7.06 -7.04 23.15
C THR A 46 -7.78 -7.34 21.84
N ARG A 47 -9.11 -7.20 21.81
CA ARG A 47 -9.90 -7.40 20.58
C ARG A 47 -9.50 -6.41 19.48
N LEU A 48 -9.26 -5.15 19.81
CA LEU A 48 -8.81 -4.13 18.85
C LEU A 48 -7.43 -4.45 18.26
N VAL A 49 -6.45 -4.81 19.10
CA VAL A 49 -5.10 -5.17 18.64
C VAL A 49 -5.14 -6.39 17.72
N LEU A 50 -5.96 -7.40 18.05
CA LEU A 50 -6.15 -8.57 17.19
C LEU A 50 -6.77 -8.20 15.84
N LEU A 51 -7.79 -7.33 15.82
CA LEU A 51 -8.38 -6.83 14.58
C LEU A 51 -7.38 -6.05 13.72
N ILE A 52 -6.56 -5.19 14.34
CA ILE A 52 -5.49 -4.45 13.65
C ILE A 52 -4.48 -5.43 13.07
N ALA A 53 -4.06 -6.45 13.81
CA ALA A 53 -3.11 -7.46 13.34
C ALA A 53 -3.66 -8.27 12.16
N LEU A 54 -4.95 -8.66 12.19
CA LEU A 54 -5.62 -9.35 11.09
C LEU A 54 -5.71 -8.45 9.84
N ALA A 55 -6.14 -7.20 10.00
CA ALA A 55 -6.22 -6.23 8.92
C ALA A 55 -4.83 -5.97 8.30
N TYR A 56 -3.81 -5.78 9.14
CA TYR A 56 -2.44 -5.56 8.70
C TYR A 56 -1.89 -6.77 7.92
N THR A 57 -2.15 -7.99 8.41
CA THR A 57 -1.75 -9.23 7.74
C THR A 57 -2.44 -9.37 6.39
N SER A 58 -3.75 -9.14 6.33
CA SER A 58 -4.54 -9.17 5.10
C SER A 58 -4.00 -8.19 4.06
N SER A 59 -3.83 -6.91 4.42
CA SER A 59 -3.26 -5.91 3.52
C SER A 59 -1.82 -6.23 3.12
N THR A 60 -1.02 -6.83 3.99
CA THR A 60 0.36 -7.25 3.67
C THR A 60 0.37 -8.37 2.62
N LEU A 61 -0.49 -9.38 2.76
CA LEU A 61 -0.65 -10.46 1.77
C LEU A 61 -1.10 -9.89 0.42
N LYS A 62 -2.10 -9.00 0.43
CA LYS A 62 -2.55 -8.29 -0.77
C LYS A 62 -1.42 -7.56 -1.48
N GLY A 63 -0.60 -6.81 -0.74
CA GLY A 63 0.54 -6.09 -1.29
C GLY A 63 1.65 -6.99 -1.83
N LEU A 64 1.87 -8.16 -1.24
CA LEU A 64 2.79 -9.17 -1.77
C LEU A 64 2.31 -9.67 -3.14
N VAL A 65 1.00 -9.93 -3.28
CA VAL A 65 0.42 -10.36 -4.56
C VAL A 65 0.49 -9.24 -5.61
N ILE A 66 0.19 -7.99 -5.25
CA ILE A 66 0.37 -6.83 -6.14
C ILE A 66 1.82 -6.72 -6.63
N LYS A 67 2.78 -6.94 -5.71
CA LYS A 67 4.20 -6.88 -6.01
C LYS A 67 4.62 -8.01 -6.95
N SER A 68 4.14 -9.24 -6.73
CA SER A 68 4.46 -10.38 -7.60
C SER A 68 3.87 -10.23 -9.00
N LYS A 69 2.69 -9.62 -9.13
CA LYS A 69 2.07 -9.27 -10.43
C LYS A 69 2.69 -8.06 -11.14
N GLY A 70 3.75 -7.47 -10.59
CA GLY A 70 4.45 -6.33 -11.20
C GLY A 70 3.68 -5.00 -11.19
N GLN A 71 2.53 -4.93 -10.50
CA GLN A 71 1.66 -3.74 -10.50
C GLN A 71 2.10 -2.65 -9.51
N ARG A 72 3.24 -2.84 -8.85
CA ARG A 72 3.80 -1.90 -7.88
C ARG A 72 3.90 -0.47 -8.42
N LYS A 73 4.37 -0.30 -9.66
CA LYS A 73 4.57 1.02 -10.30
C LYS A 73 3.26 1.71 -10.64
N SER A 74 2.23 0.91 -10.89
CA SER A 74 0.91 1.40 -11.24
C SER A 74 0.21 1.97 -10.01
N ILE A 75 0.31 1.28 -8.87
CA ILE A 75 -0.40 1.64 -7.61
C ILE A 75 0.40 2.64 -6.77
N GLY A 76 1.72 2.51 -6.74
CA GLY A 76 2.60 3.34 -5.93
C GLY A 76 3.63 4.08 -6.78
N ARG A 77 3.82 5.38 -6.49
CA ARG A 77 4.91 6.16 -7.07
C ARG A 77 6.25 5.57 -6.65
N GLU A 78 7.10 5.21 -7.62
CA GLU A 78 8.49 4.86 -7.33
C GLU A 78 9.21 6.09 -6.78
N ARG A 79 9.57 6.07 -5.50
CA ARG A 79 10.41 7.10 -4.89
C ARG A 79 11.86 6.91 -5.35
N LYS A 80 12.62 8.01 -5.48
CA LYS A 80 14.03 7.98 -5.90
C LYS A 80 14.85 7.09 -4.96
N ILE A 81 15.96 6.52 -5.45
CA ILE A 81 16.83 5.58 -4.72
C ILE A 81 17.30 6.12 -3.35
N GLN A 82 17.53 7.43 -3.24
CA GLN A 82 17.90 8.10 -1.97
C GLN A 82 16.79 8.08 -0.91
N GLN A 83 15.56 7.69 -1.27
CA GLN A 83 14.40 7.58 -0.39
C GLN A 83 14.00 6.11 -0.15
N SER A 84 14.91 5.15 -0.34
CA SER A 84 14.69 3.71 -0.19
C SER A 84 14.11 3.30 1.17
N LEU A 85 14.48 4.03 2.24
CA LEU A 85 13.92 3.89 3.60
C LEU A 85 12.43 4.28 3.70
N THR A 86 11.88 4.91 2.66
CA THR A 86 10.44 5.24 2.53
C THR A 86 9.76 4.43 1.42
N ARG A 87 10.35 3.30 1.03
CA ARG A 87 9.71 2.35 0.10
C ARG A 87 8.39 1.88 0.72
N ASN A 88 7.29 2.05 -0.02
CA ASN A 88 5.99 1.57 0.43
C ASN A 88 6.09 0.09 0.83
N SER A 89 5.77 -0.21 2.09
CA SER A 89 5.71 -1.57 2.60
C SER A 89 4.66 -2.37 1.83
N ASN A 90 4.72 -3.70 1.89
CA ASN A 90 3.67 -4.53 1.28
C ASN A 90 2.31 -4.21 1.90
N PHE A 91 2.25 -3.95 3.21
CA PHE A 91 1.06 -3.41 3.87
C PHE A 91 0.51 -2.17 3.15
N TRP A 92 1.36 -1.15 2.94
CA TRP A 92 0.97 0.08 2.25
C TRP A 92 0.46 -0.19 0.83
N LEU A 93 1.13 -1.07 0.09
CA LEU A 93 0.72 -1.45 -1.27
C LEU A 93 -0.67 -2.10 -1.30
N GLY A 94 -0.95 -3.03 -0.38
CA GLY A 94 -2.27 -3.67 -0.29
C GLY A 94 -3.36 -2.68 0.13
N LEU A 95 -3.09 -1.87 1.15
CA LEU A 95 -4.02 -0.84 1.62
C LEU A 95 -4.35 0.17 0.50
N TYR A 96 -3.34 0.66 -0.22
CA TYR A 96 -3.55 1.58 -1.34
C TYR A 96 -4.31 0.94 -2.50
N GLY A 97 -4.09 -0.37 -2.74
CA GLY A 97 -4.85 -1.14 -3.72
C GLY A 97 -6.35 -1.17 -3.40
N ASP A 98 -6.70 -1.44 -2.14
CA ASP A 98 -8.09 -1.43 -1.68
C ASP A 98 -8.71 -0.03 -1.81
N VAL A 99 -8.01 1.02 -1.35
CA VAL A 99 -8.47 2.42 -1.49
C VAL A 99 -8.70 2.81 -2.95
N TRP A 100 -7.83 2.36 -3.86
CA TRP A 100 -7.98 2.62 -5.29
C TRP A 100 -9.21 1.95 -5.90
N ILE A 101 -9.47 0.69 -5.53
CA ILE A 101 -10.66 -0.04 -6.00
C ILE A 101 -11.92 0.64 -5.50
N ILE A 102 -11.98 0.96 -4.20
CA ILE A 102 -13.13 1.64 -3.58
C ILE A 102 -13.34 3.02 -4.20
N ALA A 103 -12.29 3.83 -4.31
CA ALA A 103 -12.39 5.18 -4.86
C ALA A 103 -12.90 5.18 -6.31
N ARG A 104 -12.52 4.17 -7.12
CA ARG A 104 -13.00 4.04 -8.50
C ARG A 104 -14.52 3.98 -8.57
N GLU A 105 -15.17 3.23 -7.68
CA GLU A 105 -16.64 3.10 -7.66
C GLU A 105 -17.34 4.47 -7.51
N PHE A 106 -16.72 5.41 -6.81
CA PHE A 106 -17.27 6.75 -6.59
C PHE A 106 -16.95 7.74 -7.71
N VAL A 107 -15.78 7.62 -8.34
CA VAL A 107 -15.26 8.65 -9.26
C VAL A 107 -15.27 8.26 -10.73
N GLU A 108 -15.57 7.01 -11.06
CA GLU A 108 -15.48 6.46 -12.43
C GLU A 108 -16.15 7.37 -13.47
N ARG A 109 -17.43 7.69 -13.27
CA ARG A 109 -18.21 8.54 -14.18
C ARG A 109 -17.53 9.89 -14.45
N TRP A 110 -17.04 10.54 -13.41
CA TRP A 110 -16.42 11.86 -13.53
C TRP A 110 -15.07 11.79 -14.25
N VAL A 111 -14.29 10.74 -13.98
CA VAL A 111 -13.01 10.53 -14.65
C VAL A 111 -13.21 10.17 -16.12
N GLU A 112 -14.25 9.40 -16.46
CA GLU A 112 -14.59 9.10 -17.85
C GLU A 112 -14.94 10.36 -18.65
N GLU A 113 -15.76 11.26 -18.10
CA GLU A 113 -16.06 12.55 -18.74
C GLU A 113 -14.80 13.41 -18.88
N LEU A 114 -13.95 13.44 -17.85
CA LEU A 114 -12.67 14.16 -17.92
C LEU A 114 -11.76 13.61 -19.03
N MET A 115 -11.72 12.28 -19.21
CA MET A 115 -10.93 11.65 -20.27
C MET A 115 -11.50 11.89 -21.67
N ARG A 116 -12.80 12.16 -21.82
CA ARG A 116 -13.39 12.60 -23.09
C ARG A 116 -12.91 14.00 -23.48
N VAL A 117 -12.83 14.91 -22.50
CA VAL A 117 -12.36 16.29 -22.73
C VAL A 117 -10.83 16.36 -22.88
N ASN A 118 -10.08 15.48 -22.21
CA ASN A 118 -8.63 15.45 -22.25
C ASN A 118 -8.07 14.11 -22.80
N PRO A 119 -8.16 13.88 -24.13
CA PRO A 119 -7.72 12.63 -24.74
C PRO A 119 -6.23 12.33 -24.55
N ASN A 120 -5.40 13.37 -24.35
CA ASN A 120 -3.96 13.22 -24.12
C ASN A 120 -3.62 12.44 -22.84
N LYS A 121 -4.54 12.39 -21.87
CA LYS A 121 -4.36 11.64 -20.62
C LYS A 121 -5.00 10.25 -20.64
N ARG A 122 -5.81 9.94 -21.66
CA ARG A 122 -6.57 8.68 -21.78
C ARG A 122 -5.68 7.45 -21.75
N LEU A 123 -4.51 7.49 -22.38
CA LEU A 123 -3.57 6.36 -22.38
C LEU A 123 -3.09 6.01 -20.96
N PHE A 124 -2.81 7.01 -20.12
CA PHE A 124 -2.37 6.77 -18.75
C PHE A 124 -3.52 6.26 -17.89
N TYR A 125 -4.72 6.77 -18.10
CA TYR A 125 -5.93 6.28 -17.44
C TYR A 125 -6.21 4.80 -17.76
N LEU A 126 -6.17 4.41 -19.04
CA LEU A 126 -6.37 3.01 -19.45
C LEU A 126 -5.31 2.06 -18.87
N LYS A 127 -4.05 2.50 -18.77
CA LYS A 127 -2.99 1.75 -18.09
C LYS A 127 -3.31 1.53 -16.61
N GLY A 128 -3.85 2.56 -15.94
CA GLY A 128 -4.32 2.48 -14.55
C GLY A 128 -5.49 1.51 -14.39
N LEU A 129 -6.48 1.56 -15.28
CA LEU A 129 -7.61 0.62 -15.29
C LEU A 129 -7.13 -0.84 -15.45
N ARG A 130 -6.24 -1.10 -16.42
CA ARG A 130 -5.67 -2.44 -16.62
C ARG A 130 -4.93 -2.95 -15.38
N ALA A 131 -4.15 -2.08 -14.73
CA ALA A 131 -3.47 -2.43 -13.48
C ALA A 131 -4.46 -2.78 -12.36
N MET A 132 -5.55 -2.01 -12.25
CA MET A 132 -6.59 -2.26 -11.27
C MET A 132 -7.29 -3.60 -11.50
N THR A 133 -7.65 -3.94 -12.75
CA THR A 133 -8.26 -5.24 -13.08
C THR A 133 -7.34 -6.41 -12.72
N ILE A 134 -6.04 -6.30 -13.03
CA ILE A 134 -5.04 -7.34 -12.69
C ILE A 134 -4.93 -7.52 -11.16
N THR A 135 -5.04 -6.43 -10.42
CA THR A 135 -5.02 -6.43 -8.95
C THR A 135 -6.32 -6.99 -8.36
N GLN A 136 -7.49 -6.66 -8.92
CA GLN A 136 -8.78 -7.22 -8.48
C GLN A 136 -8.85 -8.74 -8.69
N GLN A 137 -8.36 -9.24 -9.82
CA GLN A 137 -8.23 -10.68 -10.09
C GLN A 137 -7.18 -11.38 -9.20
N ALA A 138 -6.52 -10.64 -8.32
CA ALA A 138 -5.53 -11.15 -7.38
C ALA A 138 -6.10 -11.36 -5.97
N PHE A 139 -7.33 -10.91 -5.74
CA PHE A 139 -8.05 -10.97 -4.49
C PHE A 139 -9.18 -11.99 -4.55
#